data_AF-A0A3B0MC71-F1
#
_entry.id   AF-A0A3B0MC71-F1
#
_cell.length_a   1.000
_cell.length_b   1.000
_cell.length_c   1.000
_cell.angle_alpha   90.00
_cell.angle_beta   90.00
_cell.angle_gamma   90.00
#
_symmetry.space_group_name_H-M   'P 1'
#
loop_
_entity.id
_entity.type
_entity.pdbx_description
1 polymer ?
#
loop_
_entity_poly.entity_id
_entity_poly.type
_entity_poly.pdbx_seq_one_letter_code
_entity_poly.pdbx_strand_id
1 'polypeptide(L)'
;MYDDDGDNADALDGNHCQTALTLARRNGRLTVSMSHQGQAAFPFAHVTLTLPAGMTEQVWIGGRAFGHGEVIPVRALDDLRPQ
;
A
#
# COMPACT_ATOMS: atom_id res chain seq x y z
N MET A 1 -1.77 1.54 9.21
CA MET A 1 -3.18 1.85 9.50
C MET A 1 -3.77 0.56 10.03
N TYR A 2 -4.42 0.59 11.19
CA TYR A 2 -5.08 -0.58 11.78
C TYR A 2 -6.56 -0.44 11.44
N ASP A 3 -7.13 -1.46 10.80
CA ASP A 3 -8.53 -1.49 10.36
C ASP A 3 -9.17 -2.73 10.96
N ASP A 4 -10.20 -2.52 11.77
CA ASP A 4 -10.88 -3.50 12.61
C ASP A 4 -12.37 -3.31 12.34
N ASP A 5 -13.08 -4.34 11.89
CA ASP A 5 -14.47 -4.24 11.46
C ASP A 5 -15.46 -4.07 12.63
N GLY A 6 -14.94 -4.09 13.86
CA GLY A 6 -15.60 -3.55 15.05
C GLY A 6 -16.77 -4.38 15.54
N ASP A 7 -16.86 -5.64 15.12
CA ASP A 7 -17.84 -6.58 15.65
C ASP A 7 -17.16 -7.43 16.74
N ASN A 8 -17.71 -7.41 17.95
CA ASN A 8 -17.24 -8.18 19.12
C ASN A 8 -17.25 -9.74 18.95
N ALA A 9 -17.26 -10.25 17.72
CA ALA A 9 -16.92 -11.62 17.35
C ALA A 9 -15.39 -11.88 17.35
N ASP A 10 -14.56 -10.85 17.54
CA ASP A 10 -13.09 -10.83 17.44
C ASP A 10 -12.31 -11.61 18.52
N ALA A 11 -12.98 -12.36 19.39
CA ALA A 11 -12.30 -12.99 20.52
C ALA A 11 -11.61 -14.34 20.20
N LEU A 12 -11.94 -15.04 19.10
CA LEU A 12 -11.40 -16.40 18.89
C LEU A 12 -11.04 -16.83 17.46
N ASP A 13 -11.49 -16.17 16.38
CA ASP A 13 -11.18 -16.61 14.99
C ASP A 13 -11.44 -15.49 13.95
N GLY A 14 -11.29 -14.22 14.34
CA GLY A 14 -11.58 -13.08 13.46
C GLY A 14 -10.65 -13.03 12.25
N ASN A 15 -11.21 -12.64 11.09
CA ASN A 15 -10.52 -12.54 9.81
C ASN A 15 -9.62 -11.29 9.78
N HIS A 16 -8.70 -11.19 10.75
CA HIS A 16 -7.89 -10.00 10.97
C HIS A 16 -6.86 -9.88 9.86
N CYS A 17 -6.80 -8.68 9.29
CA CYS A 17 -5.79 -8.35 8.31
C CYS A 17 -5.02 -7.11 8.72
N GLN A 18 -3.71 -7.16 8.55
CA GLN A 18 -2.83 -6.04 8.74
C GLN A 18 -2.35 -5.52 7.40
N THR A 19 -2.76 -4.29 7.06
CA THR A 19 -2.24 -3.56 5.90
C THR A 19 -1.21 -2.54 6.36
N ALA A 20 0.03 -2.66 5.85
CA ALA A 20 1.07 -1.67 6.06
C ALA A 20 1.46 -1.01 4.75
N LEU A 21 1.70 0.31 4.82
CA LEU A 21 2.29 1.09 3.74
C LEU A 21 3.50 1.83 4.31
N THR A 22 4.62 1.71 3.63
CA THR A 22 5.85 2.42 3.98
C THR A 22 6.29 3.27 2.80
N LEU A 23 6.84 4.44 3.12
CA LEU A 23 7.39 5.38 2.15
C LEU A 23 8.84 5.66 2.54
N ALA A 24 9.76 5.37 1.64
CA ALA A 24 11.19 5.58 1.85
C ALA A 24 11.76 6.50 0.78
N ARG A 25 12.61 7.45 1.17
CA ARG A 25 13.33 8.32 0.24
C ARG A 25 14.77 7.85 0.10
N ARG A 26 15.22 7.58 -1.13
CA ARG A 26 16.62 7.22 -1.43
C ARG A 26 17.01 7.71 -2.81
N ASN A 27 18.17 8.38 -2.92
CA ASN A 27 18.73 8.86 -4.18
C ASN A 27 17.75 9.69 -5.04
N GLY A 28 16.96 10.57 -4.41
CA GLY A 28 15.96 11.40 -5.12
C GLY A 28 14.69 10.65 -5.58
N ARG A 29 14.51 9.39 -5.15
CA ARG A 29 13.33 8.58 -5.43
C ARG A 29 12.55 8.32 -4.15
N LEU A 30 11.23 8.30 -4.28
CA LEU A 30 10.31 7.86 -3.24
C LEU A 30 9.84 6.44 -3.55
N THR A 31 10.29 5.47 -2.76
CA THR A 31 9.84 4.09 -2.88
C THR A 31 8.68 3.85 -1.93
N VAL A 32 7.55 3.44 -2.47
CA VAL A 32 6.40 2.96 -1.69
C VAL A 32 6.49 1.45 -1.61
N SER A 33 6.30 0.89 -0.44
CA SER A 33 6.11 -0.55 -0.25
C SER A 33 4.83 -0.78 0.53
N MET A 34 4.11 -1.83 0.14
CA MET A 34 2.83 -2.17 0.73
C MET A 34 2.83 -3.66 1.06
N SER A 35 2.31 -4.00 2.22
CA SER A 35 2.10 -5.38 2.63
C SER A 35 0.70 -5.56 3.19
N HIS A 36 0.16 -6.75 2.96
CA HIS A 36 -1.10 -7.19 3.52
C HIS A 36 -0.92 -8.61 4.04
N GLN A 37 -1.20 -8.78 5.32
CA GLN A 37 -1.12 -10.07 6.01
C GLN A 37 -2.49 -10.37 6.60
N GLY A 38 -2.93 -11.63 6.55
CA GLY A 38 -4.25 -12.05 6.98
C GLY A 38 -4.95 -12.90 5.92
N GLN A 39 -6.17 -13.34 6.22
CA GLN A 39 -6.93 -14.23 5.33
C GLN A 39 -8.01 -13.50 4.50
N ALA A 40 -8.30 -12.24 4.80
CA ALA A 40 -9.20 -11.43 3.98
C ALA A 40 -8.48 -10.92 2.72
N ALA A 41 -9.28 -10.61 1.71
CA ALA A 41 -8.77 -9.98 0.49
C ALA A 41 -8.32 -8.54 0.77
N PHE A 42 -7.36 -8.06 -0.02
CA PHE A 42 -6.93 -6.67 0.05
C PHE A 42 -8.11 -5.73 -0.24
N PRO A 43 -8.48 -4.82 0.69
CA PRO A 43 -9.75 -4.09 0.58
C PRO A 43 -9.70 -2.91 -0.42
N PHE A 44 -8.51 -2.51 -0.87
CA PHE A 44 -8.35 -1.34 -1.73
C PHE A 44 -8.08 -1.72 -3.19
N ALA A 45 -8.81 -1.11 -4.12
CA ALA A 45 -8.57 -1.32 -5.55
C ALA A 45 -7.42 -0.46 -6.10
N HIS A 46 -7.19 0.72 -5.50
CA HIS A 46 -6.24 1.70 -5.98
C HIS A 46 -5.55 2.45 -4.83
N VAL A 47 -4.38 3.01 -5.14
CA VAL A 47 -3.61 3.90 -4.27
C VAL A 47 -3.33 5.18 -5.05
N THR A 48 -3.47 6.34 -4.41
CA THR A 48 -3.03 7.62 -4.99
C THR A 48 -1.99 8.22 -4.07
N LEU A 49 -0.87 8.67 -4.63
CA LEU A 49 0.17 9.33 -3.85
C LEU A 49 0.30 10.80 -4.27
N THR A 50 -0.04 11.69 -3.34
CA THR A 50 0.07 13.13 -3.54
C THR A 50 1.28 13.64 -2.77
N LEU A 51 2.25 14.18 -3.51
CA LEU A 51 3.41 14.86 -2.98
C LEU A 51 3.09 16.32 -2.63
N PRO A 52 3.67 16.87 -1.55
CA PRO A 52 3.61 18.30 -1.28
C PRO A 52 4.09 19.16 -2.46
N ALA A 53 3.56 20.38 -2.55
CA ALA A 53 4.03 21.34 -3.55
C ALA A 53 5.55 21.58 -3.41
N GLY A 54 6.27 21.55 -4.53
CA GLY A 54 7.73 21.71 -4.57
C GLY A 54 8.53 20.41 -4.49
N MET A 55 7.89 19.27 -4.22
CA MET A 55 8.51 17.96 -4.40
C MET A 55 8.43 17.53 -5.87
N THR A 56 9.56 17.07 -6.40
CA THR A 56 9.70 16.61 -7.80
C THR A 56 10.22 15.17 -7.88
N GLU A 57 10.26 14.47 -6.74
CA GLU A 57 10.70 13.09 -6.66
C GLU A 57 9.80 12.19 -7.49
N GLN A 58 10.43 11.27 -8.21
CA GLN A 58 9.70 10.21 -8.88
C GLN A 58 9.23 9.18 -7.84
N VAL A 59 7.96 8.82 -7.88
CA VAL A 59 7.37 7.79 -7.02
C VAL A 59 7.59 6.45 -7.67
N TRP A 60 8.10 5.48 -6.90
CA TRP A 60 8.36 4.13 -7.33
C TRP A 60 7.56 3.17 -6.47
N ILE A 61 6.75 2.33 -7.10
CA ILE A 61 6.05 1.25 -6.41
C ILE A 61 6.32 -0.01 -7.20
N GLY A 62 6.84 -1.04 -6.53
CA GLY A 62 7.02 -2.32 -7.20
C GLY A 62 7.98 -2.29 -8.39
N GLY A 63 9.02 -1.45 -8.33
CA GLY A 63 9.97 -1.30 -9.44
C GLY A 63 9.44 -0.52 -10.65
N ARG A 64 8.21 0.02 -10.60
CA ARG A 64 7.64 0.89 -11.63
C ARG A 64 7.55 2.33 -11.14
N ALA A 65 7.79 3.27 -12.04
CA ALA A 65 7.69 4.69 -11.75
C ALA A 65 6.28 5.21 -12.06
N PHE A 66 5.77 6.08 -11.19
CA PHE A 66 4.46 6.71 -11.31
C PHE A 66 4.57 8.23 -11.14
N GLY A 67 3.66 8.93 -11.78
CA GLY A 67 3.49 10.38 -11.66
C GLY A 67 2.85 10.80 -10.36
N HIS A 68 3.01 12.06 -10.01
CA HIS A 68 2.31 12.68 -8.89
C HIS A 68 0.78 12.64 -9.11
N GLY A 69 0.03 12.19 -8.11
CA GLY A 69 -1.44 12.14 -8.16
C GLY A 69 -1.99 11.08 -9.12
N GLU A 70 -1.13 10.22 -9.67
CA GLU A 70 -1.57 9.11 -10.51
C GLU A 70 -2.33 8.07 -9.68
N VAL A 71 -3.39 7.51 -10.28
CA VAL A 71 -4.17 6.40 -9.69
C VAL A 71 -3.47 5.09 -10.01
N ILE A 72 -2.97 4.43 -8.97
CA ILE A 72 -2.16 3.22 -9.10
C ILE A 72 -3.01 2.00 -8.74
N PRO A 73 -3.31 1.08 -9.68
CA PRO A 73 -4.07 -0.12 -9.37
C PRO A 73 -3.26 -1.06 -8.49
N VAL A 74 -3.86 -1.57 -7.41
CA VAL A 74 -3.18 -2.45 -6.45
C VAL A 74 -2.71 -3.77 -7.09
N ARG A 75 -3.38 -4.23 -8.15
CA ARG A 75 -2.95 -5.42 -8.91
C ARG A 75 -1.53 -5.29 -9.47
N ALA A 76 -1.10 -4.08 -9.80
CA ALA A 76 0.27 -3.81 -10.24
C ALA A 76 1.30 -3.94 -9.10
N LEU A 77 0.84 -4.11 -7.85
CA LEU A 77 1.63 -4.27 -6.64
C LEU A 77 1.72 -5.75 -6.20
N ASP A 78 0.70 -6.56 -6.51
CA ASP A 78 0.66 -8.00 -6.17
C ASP A 78 1.61 -8.85 -7.04
N ASP A 79 1.94 -8.41 -8.26
CA ASP A 79 2.93 -9.07 -9.15
C ASP A 79 4.37 -9.10 -8.58
N LEU A 80 4.58 -8.55 -7.37
CA LEU A 80 5.89 -8.35 -6.75
C LEU A 80 6.05 -9.10 -5.42
N ARG A 81 5.07 -9.92 -5.03
CA ARG A 81 5.26 -10.87 -3.93
C ARG A 81 6.14 -12.02 -4.45
N PRO A 82 7.30 -12.32 -3.82
CA PRO A 82 7.93 -13.61 -4.07
C PRO A 82 6.93 -14.71 -3.67
N GLN A 83 6.77 -15.71 -4.54
CA GLN A 83 6.03 -16.93 -4.21
C GLN A 83 6.66 -17.65 -3.01
#